data_AF-A0A1I4XXX1-F1
#
_entry.id   AF-A0A1I4XXX1-F1
#
_cell.length_a   1.000
_cell.length_b   1.000
_cell.length_c   1.000
_cell.angle_alpha   90.00
_cell.angle_beta   90.00
_cell.angle_gamma   90.00
#
_symmetry.space_group_name_H-M   'P 1'
#
loop_
_entity.id
_entity.type
_entity.pdbx_description
1 polymer ?
#
loop_
_entity_poly.entity_id
_entity_poly.type
_entity_poly.pdbx_seq_one_letter_code
_entity_poly.pdbx_strand_id
1 'polypeptide(L)' 'MEHMTPPGRAGSPREAAGAVSLLCVPESDYITGQTLVCDGGFTM' A
#
# COMPACT_ATOMS: atom_id res chain seq x y z
N MET A 1 3.02 -17.91 -5.26
CA MET A 1 2.49 -16.64 -4.70
C MET A 1 3.08 -15.43 -5.39
N GLU A 2 4.39 -15.40 -5.70
CA GLU A 2 5.03 -14.27 -6.39
C GLU A 2 4.43 -13.93 -7.77
N HIS A 3 3.94 -14.91 -8.53
CA HIS A 3 3.27 -14.67 -9.81
C HIS A 3 1.84 -14.12 -9.69
N MET A 4 1.31 -14.01 -8.47
CA MET A 4 -0.05 -13.49 -8.21
C MET A 4 -0.05 -11.98 -7.92
N THR A 5 1.11 -11.37 -7.67
CA THR A 5 1.24 -9.92 -7.53
C THR A 5 1.78 -9.38 -8.87
N PRO A 6 1.22 -8.29 -9.44
CA PRO A 6 1.72 -7.69 -10.67
C PRO A 6 3.25 -7.45 -10.74
N PRO A 7 3.94 -7.05 -9.64
CA PRO A 7 5.40 -6.94 -9.61
C PRO A 7 6.16 -8.27 -9.70
N GLY A 8 5.47 -9.42 -9.64
CA GLY A 8 6.08 -10.74 -9.71
C GLY A 8 6.91 -11.11 -8.49
N ARG A 9 6.73 -10.41 -7.36
CA ARG A 9 7.52 -10.59 -6.13
C ARG A 9 6.73 -10.24 -4.88
N ALA A 10 7.22 -10.71 -3.73
CA ALA A 10 6.78 -10.22 -2.43
C ALA A 10 7.19 -8.75 -2.22
N GLY A 11 6.32 -8.00 -1.56
CA GLY A 11 6.65 -6.67 -1.05
C GLY A 11 7.57 -6.73 0.16
N SER A 12 8.27 -5.63 0.44
CA SER A 12 9.07 -5.45 1.64
C SER A 12 8.35 -4.60 2.70
N PRO A 13 8.71 -4.70 3.99
CA PRO A 13 8.14 -3.85 5.03
C PRO A 13 8.33 -2.35 4.76
N ARG A 14 9.42 -1.97 4.09
CA ARG A 14 9.70 -0.58 3.70
C ARG A 14 8.68 -0.05 2.69
N GLU A 15 8.24 -0.89 1.75
CA GLU A 15 7.21 -0.51 0.78
C GLU A 15 5.86 -0.32 1.45
N ALA A 16 5.51 -1.18 2.42
CA ALA A 16 4.31 -1.01 3.24
C ALA A 16 4.34 0.28 4.09
N ALA A 17 5.50 0.63 4.65
CA ALA A 17 5.67 1.87 5.41
C ALA A 17 5.42 3.14 4.56
N GLY A 18 5.66 3.07 3.25
CA GLY A 18 5.32 4.17 2.34
C GLY A 18 3.82 4.49 2.32
N ALA A 19 2.96 3.47 2.37
CA ALA A 19 1.51 3.66 2.44
C ALA A 19 1.07 4.32 3.76
N VAL A 20 1.72 3.99 4.87
CA VAL A 20 1.49 4.65 6.17
C VAL A 20 1.94 6.11 6.11
N SER A 21 3.14 6.36 5.59
CA SER A 21 3.67 7.72 5.46
C SER A 21 2.77 8.60 4.61
N LEU A 22 2.15 8.07 3.55
CA LEU A 22 1.19 8.78 2.72
C LEU A 22 -0.04 9.26 3.51
N LEU A 23 -0.49 8.50 4.50
CA LEU A 23 -1.63 8.90 5.36
C LEU A 23 -1.23 9.89 6.47
N CYS A 24 0.05 10.25 6.56
CA CYS A 24 0.56 11.19 7.56
C CYS A 24 1.00 12.54 6.94
N VAL A 25 0.94 12.70 5.62
CA VAL A 25 1.30 13.98 4.99
C VAL A 25 0.14 14.98 5.10
N PRO A 26 0.40 16.30 5.15
CA PRO A 26 -0.65 17.31 5.26
C PRO A 26 -1.72 17.23 4.17
N GLU A 27 -1.36 16.81 2.96
CA GLU A 27 -2.26 16.68 1.81
C GLU A 27 -3.32 15.58 1.99
N SER A 28 -3.16 14.71 2.99
CA SER A 28 -4.09 13.62 3.30
C SER A 28 -5.09 13.95 4.42
N ASP A 29 -5.14 15.21 4.88
CA ASP A 29 -5.91 15.67 6.04
C ASP A 29 -7.44 15.45 5.96
N TYR A 30 -8.00 15.22 4.77
CA TYR A 30 -9.42 14.91 4.58
C TYR A 30 -9.71 13.44 4.24
N ILE A 31 -8.69 12.57 4.21
CA ILE A 31 -8.87 11.14 4.00
C ILE A 31 -9.22 10.50 5.35
N THR A 32 -10.50 10.17 5.54
CA THR A 32 -10.99 9.54 6.77
C THR A 32 -11.91 8.35 6.47
N GLY A 33 -11.84 7.32 7.34
CA GLY A 33 -12.66 6.11 7.23
C GLY A 33 -12.38 5.21 6.02
N GLN A 34 -11.30 5.47 5.28
CA GLN A 34 -10.94 4.68 4.10
C GLN A 34 -9.92 3.58 4.44
N THR A 35 -9.95 2.49 3.66
CA THR A 35 -8.95 1.41 3.74
C THR A 35 -8.02 1.52 2.53
N LEU A 36 -6.72 1.64 2.80
CA LEU A 36 -5.68 1.59 1.75
C LEU A 36 -5.04 0.21 1.75
N VAL A 37 -5.25 -0.56 0.67
CA VAL A 37 -4.65 -1.89 0.51
C VAL A 37 -3.26 -1.75 -0.10
N CYS A 38 -2.24 -2.23 0.62
CA CYS A 38 -0.85 -2.24 0.18
C CYS A 38 -0.36 -3.69 0.01
N ASP A 39 -0.74 -4.32 -1.10
CA ASP A 39 -0.46 -5.74 -1.37
C ASP A 39 0.26 -5.99 -2.71
N GLY A 40 0.72 -4.90 -3.36
CA GLY A 40 1.33 -4.98 -4.67
C GLY A 40 0.36 -5.36 -5.80
N GLY A 41 -0.95 -5.22 -5.60
CA GLY A 41 -1.99 -5.53 -6.59
C GLY A 41 -2.49 -6.98 -6.54
N PHE A 42 -2.35 -7.66 -5.41
CA PHE A 42 -2.77 -9.06 -5.23
C PHE A 42 -4.29 -9.23 -5.20
N THR A 43 -5.00 -8.28 -4.59
CA THR A 43 -6.46 -8.36 -4.33
C THR A 43 -7.31 -7.75 -5.45
N MET A 44 -6.68 -7.19 -6.49
CA MET A 44 -7.38 -6.54 -7.63
C MET A 44 -7.77 -7.53 -8.72
#